data_AF-A0A928YCI3-F1
#
_entry.id   AF-A0A928YCI3-F1
#
_cell.length_a   1.000
_cell.length_b   1.000
_cell.length_c   1.000
_cell.angle_alpha   90.00
_cell.angle_beta   90.00
_cell.angle_gamma   90.00
#
_symmetry.space_group_name_H-M   'P 1'
#
loop_
_entity.id
_entity.type
_entity.pdbx_description
1 polymer ?
#
loop_
_entity_poly.entity_id
_entity_poly.type
_entity_poly.pdbx_seq_one_letter_code
_entity_poly.pdbx_strand_id
1 'polypeptide(L)'
;MDTGKHSDTQQLVKSAIDGEIIRLEMALEAAHRRLLIFEEKYGVTSEKFMMTLSAEDLEGQDDEYVQWAGEYQLWQRLQEKVNRLQGIEYRDSNILQPT
;
A
#
# COMPACT_ATOMS: atom_id res chain seq x y z
N MET A 1 -10.79 38.40 -10.89
CA MET A 1 -10.34 38.02 -9.53
C MET A 1 -11.00 36.68 -9.20
N ASP A 2 -10.29 35.54 -9.35
CA ASP A 2 -10.62 34.26 -8.65
C ASP A 2 -9.52 33.18 -8.80
N THR A 3 -8.28 33.53 -9.14
CA THR A 3 -7.21 32.53 -9.34
C THR A 3 -6.59 32.01 -8.04
N GLY A 4 -6.80 32.71 -6.91
CA GLY A 4 -6.20 32.34 -5.62
C GLY A 4 -6.88 31.17 -4.90
N LYS A 5 -8.19 30.98 -5.09
CA LYS A 5 -8.98 29.96 -4.35
C LYS A 5 -8.79 28.54 -4.88
N HIS A 6 -8.54 28.42 -6.18
CA HIS A 6 -8.24 27.13 -6.84
C HIS A 6 -6.85 26.60 -6.48
N SER A 7 -5.84 27.47 -6.40
CA SER A 7 -4.49 27.10 -5.98
C SER A 7 -4.45 26.58 -4.53
N ASP A 8 -5.20 27.22 -3.63
CA ASP A 8 -5.24 26.85 -2.21
C ASP A 8 -5.92 25.48 -2.00
N THR A 9 -7.01 25.22 -2.74
CA THR A 9 -7.70 23.91 -2.71
C THR A 9 -6.81 22.79 -3.26
N GLN A 10 -6.08 23.04 -4.35
CA GLN A 10 -5.15 22.05 -4.93
C GLN A 10 -3.99 21.72 -3.97
N GLN A 11 -3.43 22.72 -3.29
CA GLN A 11 -2.40 22.52 -2.28
C GLN A 11 -2.90 21.73 -1.07
N LEU A 12 -4.15 21.97 -0.64
CA LEU A 12 -4.78 21.21 0.43
C LEU A 12 -4.95 19.74 0.04
N VAL A 13 -5.46 19.47 -1.17
CA VAL A 13 -5.61 18.09 -1.69
C VAL A 13 -4.26 17.39 -1.79
N LYS A 14 -3.22 18.08 -2.28
CA LYS A 14 -1.87 17.52 -2.35
C LYS A 14 -1.33 17.14 -0.97
N SER A 15 -1.43 18.07 -0.01
CA SER A 15 -1.01 17.81 1.37
C SER A 15 -1.76 16.64 2.03
N ALA A 16 -3.05 16.50 1.73
CA ALA A 16 -3.86 15.39 2.24
C ALA A 16 -3.43 14.04 1.64
N ILE A 17 -3.12 14.00 0.33
CA ILE A 17 -2.60 12.81 -0.36
C ILE A 17 -1.22 12.44 0.20
N ASP A 18 -0.31 13.41 0.33
CA ASP A 18 1.03 13.18 0.90
C ASP A 18 0.93 12.60 2.31
N GLY A 19 0.04 13.13 3.15
CA GLY A 19 -0.22 12.60 4.48
C GLY A 19 -0.79 11.17 4.49
N GLU A 20 -1.61 10.81 3.51
CA GLU A 20 -2.13 9.45 3.38
C GLU A 20 -1.07 8.46 2.90
N ILE A 21 -0.20 8.87 1.98
CA ILE A 21 0.96 8.06 1.54
C ILE A 21 1.82 7.69 2.74
N ILE A 22 2.18 8.66 3.59
CA ILE A 22 3.00 8.41 4.79
C ILE A 22 2.33 7.38 5.71
N ARG A 23 1.01 7.51 5.94
CA ARG A 23 0.26 6.55 6.78
C ARG A 23 0.26 5.14 6.19
N LEU A 24 0.06 5.03 4.87
CA LEU A 24 0.04 3.75 4.19
C LEU A 24 1.42 3.10 4.18
N GLU A 25 2.51 3.86 4.00
CA GLU A 25 3.88 3.37 4.08
C GLU A 25 4.21 2.83 5.48
N MET A 26 3.78 3.52 6.54
CA MET A 26 3.92 3.02 7.92
C MET A 26 3.16 1.70 8.14
N ALA A 27 1.95 1.58 7.58
CA ALA A 27 1.16 0.36 7.67
C ALA A 27 1.79 -0.79 6.86
N LEU A 28 2.32 -0.49 5.67
CA LEU A 28 3.00 -1.42 4.78
C LEU A 28 4.22 -2.02 5.48
N GLU A 29 5.04 -1.16 6.08
CA GLU A 29 6.24 -1.55 6.82
C GLU A 29 5.88 -2.39 8.07
N ALA A 30 4.77 -2.07 8.76
CA ALA A 30 4.29 -2.89 9.86
C ALA A 30 3.79 -4.28 9.39
N ALA A 31 3.11 -4.37 8.26
CA ALA A 31 2.69 -5.66 7.67
C ALA A 31 3.90 -6.48 7.22
N HIS A 32 4.88 -5.84 6.57
CA HIS A 32 6.12 -6.48 6.15
C HIS A 32 6.88 -7.09 7.34
N ARG A 33 7.01 -6.38 8.47
CA ARG A 33 7.60 -6.95 9.69
C ARG A 33 6.86 -8.17 10.24
N ARG A 34 5.53 -8.23 10.11
CA ARG A 34 4.76 -9.41 10.53
C ARG A 34 4.99 -10.59 9.58
N LEU A 35 5.16 -10.33 8.28
CA LEU A 35 5.53 -11.36 7.30
C LEU A 35 6.90 -11.97 7.58
N LEU A 36 7.89 -11.14 7.92
CA LEU A 36 9.25 -11.61 8.20
C LEU A 36 9.30 -12.70 9.28
N ILE A 37 8.41 -12.66 10.27
CA ILE A 37 8.32 -13.69 11.32
C ILE A 37 8.07 -15.07 10.70
N PHE A 38 7.15 -15.17 9.73
CA PHE A 38 6.84 -16.42 9.05
C PHE A 38 7.92 -16.78 8.03
N GLU A 39 8.40 -15.80 7.26
CA GLU A 39 9.42 -16.03 6.23
C GLU A 39 10.74 -16.54 6.83
N GLU A 40 11.15 -16.00 7.99
CA GLU A 40 12.32 -16.48 8.74
C GLU A 40 12.07 -17.88 9.33
N LYS A 41 10.87 -18.14 9.85
CA LYS A 41 10.51 -19.44 10.44
C LYS A 41 10.58 -20.57 9.41
N TYR A 42 10.04 -20.35 8.22
CA TYR A 42 9.93 -21.39 7.18
C TYR A 42 10.99 -21.30 6.09
N GLY A 43 11.82 -20.24 6.08
CA GLY A 43 12.89 -20.04 5.10
C GLY A 43 12.39 -19.81 3.67
N VAL A 44 11.17 -19.31 3.51
CA VAL A 44 10.54 -19.03 2.20
C VAL A 44 9.88 -17.66 2.22
N THR A 45 9.86 -16.98 1.07
CA THR A 45 9.14 -15.70 0.96
C THR A 45 7.63 -15.92 1.01
N SER A 46 6.88 -14.89 1.38
CA SER A 46 5.42 -14.92 1.43
C SER A 46 4.80 -15.19 0.06
N GLU A 47 5.43 -14.71 -1.02
CA GLU A 47 5.04 -15.03 -2.39
C GLU A 47 5.18 -16.53 -2.68
N LYS A 48 6.33 -17.12 -2.30
CA LYS A 48 6.58 -18.55 -2.49
C LYS A 48 5.64 -19.40 -1.66
N PHE A 49 5.41 -18.99 -0.41
CA PHE A 49 4.42 -19.58 0.50
C PHE A 49 3.06 -19.70 -0.20
N MET A 50 2.50 -18.60 -0.70
CA MET A 50 1.19 -18.58 -1.37
C MET A 50 1.10 -19.48 -2.60
N MET A 51 2.21 -19.77 -3.27
CA MET A 51 2.24 -20.59 -4.47
C MET A 51 2.44 -22.08 -4.19
N THR A 52 3.03 -22.45 -3.06
CA THR A 52 3.61 -23.79 -2.90
C THR A 52 3.34 -24.51 -1.60
N LEU A 53 2.94 -23.81 -0.54
CA LEU A 53 2.67 -24.44 0.76
C LEU A 53 1.16 -24.55 0.99
N SER A 54 0.73 -25.61 1.68
CA SER A 54 -0.62 -25.74 2.24
C SER A 54 -0.60 -25.60 3.76
N ALA A 55 -1.78 -25.60 4.39
CA ALA A 55 -1.88 -25.52 5.84
C ALA A 55 -1.16 -26.68 6.53
N GLU A 56 -1.22 -27.88 5.96
CA GLU A 56 -0.59 -29.09 6.49
C GLU A 56 0.94 -29.03 6.51
N ASP A 57 1.54 -28.13 5.73
CA ASP A 57 2.99 -27.88 5.75
C ASP A 57 3.41 -26.97 6.93
N LEU A 58 2.46 -26.33 7.62
CA LEU A 58 2.72 -25.39 8.70
C LEU A 58 2.50 -26.04 10.08
N GLU A 59 3.35 -25.69 11.04
CA GLU A 59 3.23 -26.16 12.43
C GLU A 59 1.90 -25.76 13.08
N GLY A 60 1.44 -24.53 12.83
CA GLY A 60 0.16 -24.01 13.30
C GLY A 60 -1.02 -24.28 12.37
N GLN A 61 -0.83 -25.11 11.34
CA GLN A 61 -1.86 -25.58 10.42
C GLN A 61 -2.72 -24.44 9.86
N ASP A 62 -4.06 -24.60 9.87
CA ASP A 62 -5.00 -23.66 9.30
C ASP A 62 -4.90 -22.27 9.94
N ASP A 63 -4.70 -22.18 11.25
CA ASP A 63 -4.64 -20.90 11.97
C ASP A 63 -3.44 -20.08 11.50
N GLU A 64 -2.27 -20.71 11.41
CA GLU A 64 -1.06 -20.05 10.92
C GLU A 64 -1.14 -19.73 9.43
N TYR A 65 -1.74 -20.62 8.64
CA TYR A 65 -1.94 -20.42 7.21
C TYR A 65 -2.81 -19.19 6.94
N VAL A 66 -3.96 -19.10 7.60
CA VAL A 66 -4.90 -17.99 7.46
C VAL A 66 -4.23 -16.68 7.91
N GLN A 67 -3.47 -16.71 9.00
CA GLN A 67 -2.78 -15.53 9.48
C GLN A 67 -1.72 -15.04 8.47
N TRP A 68 -0.85 -15.93 7.99
CA TRP A 68 0.21 -15.54 7.05
C TRP A 68 -0.37 -15.08 5.70
N ALA A 69 -1.32 -15.82 5.14
CA ALA A 69 -2.00 -15.45 3.90
C ALA A 69 -2.72 -14.10 4.03
N GLY A 70 -3.37 -13.86 5.17
CA GLY A 70 -4.05 -12.60 5.47
C GLY A 70 -3.09 -11.41 5.54
N GLU A 71 -1.95 -11.56 6.22
CA GLU A 71 -0.93 -10.51 6.28
C GLU A 71 -0.33 -10.21 4.91
N TYR A 72 -0.11 -11.24 4.09
CA TYR A 72 0.46 -11.05 2.75
C TYR A 72 -0.52 -10.32 1.83
N GLN A 73 -1.80 -10.69 1.86
CA GLN A 73 -2.85 -9.97 1.13
C GLN A 73 -3.00 -8.53 1.61
N LEU A 74 -2.87 -8.27 2.92
CA LEU A 74 -2.88 -6.91 3.45
C LEU A 74 -1.69 -6.10 2.90
N TRP A 75 -0.48 -6.65 2.96
CA TRP A 75 0.72 -6.02 2.41
C TRP A 75 0.56 -5.67 0.92
N GLN A 76 0.06 -6.61 0.10
CA GLN A 76 -0.19 -6.38 -1.33
C GLN A 76 -1.18 -5.22 -1.56
N ARG A 77 -2.29 -5.19 -0.81
CA ARG A 77 -3.30 -4.12 -0.94
C ARG A 77 -2.78 -2.76 -0.48
N LEU A 78 -1.94 -2.71 0.55
CA LEU A 78 -1.29 -1.47 0.99
C LEU A 78 -0.32 -0.97 -0.08
N GLN A 79 0.51 -1.85 -0.63
CA GLN A 79 1.44 -1.52 -1.71
C GLN A 79 0.71 -0.97 -2.93
N GLU A 80 -0.39 -1.61 -3.34
CA GLU A 80 -1.21 -1.14 -4.46
C GLU A 80 -1.75 0.29 -4.20
N LYS A 81 -2.26 0.55 -3.00
CA LYS A 81 -2.76 1.89 -2.63
C LYS A 81 -1.67 2.95 -2.65
N VAL A 82 -0.49 2.65 -2.11
CA VAL A 82 0.68 3.56 -2.14
C VAL A 82 1.02 3.90 -3.59
N ASN A 83 1.18 2.88 -4.44
CA ASN A 83 1.53 3.05 -5.84
C ASN A 83 0.48 3.91 -6.58
N ARG A 84 -0.81 3.69 -6.30
CA ARG A 84 -1.90 4.47 -6.90
C ARG A 84 -1.88 5.94 -6.50
N LEU A 85 -1.58 6.25 -5.23
CA LEU A 85 -1.52 7.63 -4.76
C LEU A 85 -0.26 8.36 -5.25
N GLN A 86 0.88 7.68 -5.26
CA GLN A 86 2.14 8.23 -5.78
C GLN A 86 2.08 8.49 -7.30
N GLY A 87 1.26 7.73 -8.03
CA GLY A 87 1.03 7.91 -9.46
C GLY A 87 0.05 9.03 -9.83
N ILE A 88 -0.48 9.81 -8.88
CA ILE A 88 -1.41 10.91 -9.17
C ILE A 88 -0.64 12.08 -9.81
N GLU A 89 -0.97 12.38 -11.07
CA GLU A 89 -0.49 13.57 -11.76
C GLU A 89 -1.46 14.75 -11.56
N TYR A 90 -0.95 15.87 -11.03
CA TYR A 90 -1.71 17.12 -10.94
C TYR A 90 -1.59 17.87 -12.27
N ARG A 91 -2.64 17.86 -13.09
CA ARG A 91 -2.68 18.68 -14.31
C ARG A 91 -2.90 20.15 -13.94
N ASP A 92 -2.04 21.02 -14.45
CA ASP A 92 -2.21 22.47 -14.30
C ASP A 92 -3.48 22.95 -15.00
N SER A 93 -4.27 23.76 -14.29
CA SER A 93 -5.52 24.37 -14.77
C SER A 93 -5.35 25.40 -15.90
N ASN A 94 -4.15 25.57 -16.46
CA ASN A 94 -3.83 26.62 -17.44
C ASN A 94 -4.09 26.24 -18.91
N ILE A 95 -4.73 25.12 -19.20
CA ILE A 95 -4.92 24.61 -20.58
C ILE A 95 -6.21 25.16 -21.25
N LEU A 96 -6.96 26.06 -20.60
CA LEU A 96 -8.14 26.69 -21.19
C LEU A 96 -7.93 28.19 -21.42
N GLN A 97 -7.06 28.55 -22.37
CA GLN A 97 -7.18 29.85 -23.05
C GLN A 97 -7.34 29.60 -24.55
N PRO A 98 -8.53 29.89 -25.14
CA PRO A 98 -8.68 29.89 -26.60
C PRO A 98 -7.90 31.08 -27.17
N THR A 99 -7.17 30.83 -28.26
CA THR A 99 -6.52 31.85 -29.11
C THR A 99 -7.55 32.63 -29.90
#